data_AF-A0A140GR26-F1
#
_entry.id   AF-A0A140GR26-F1
#
_cell.length_a   1.000
_cell.length_b   1.000
_cell.length_c   1.000
_cell.angle_alpha   90.00
_cell.angle_beta   90.00
_cell.angle_gamma   90.00
#
_symmetry.space_group_name_H-M   'P 1'
#
loop_
_entity.id
_entity.type
_entity.pdbx_description
1 polymer ?
#
loop_
_entity_poly.entity_id
_entity_poly.type
_entity_poly.pdbx_seq_one_letter_code
_entity_poly.pdbx_strand_id
1 'polypeptide(L)'
;MSSCSFTGHRCDLLYGWNIDIKEYKILAQIIAKHCRELIKKKNVSKFYTGGALGFDTVAFWTINYLKKEFPNIKNVLCIPFEGYNKNWYNKADIERFHRMLSVADEIIYVNKMPGYETVIVDSENVTKEEANVMLERRNHFMIDESYHLISCWNGIKKRGTFKTIKYAENKKKKIININPKEVYAYI
;
A
#
# COMPACT_ATOMS: atom_id res chain seq x y z
N MET A 1 18.16 6.77 -6.91
CA MET A 1 16.79 7.27 -7.21
C MET A 1 15.97 7.25 -5.92
N SER A 2 15.09 8.22 -5.72
CA SER A 2 14.23 8.28 -4.51
C SER A 2 12.99 7.40 -4.69
N SER A 3 12.46 6.88 -3.60
CA SER A 3 11.37 5.91 -3.57
C SER A 3 10.30 6.28 -2.55
N CYS A 4 9.05 5.89 -2.81
CA CYS A 4 7.92 6.12 -1.92
C CYS A 4 7.15 4.83 -1.66
N SER A 5 6.73 4.60 -0.42
CA SER A 5 5.79 3.53 -0.08
C SER A 5 4.49 4.06 0.50
N PHE A 6 3.50 3.17 0.57
CA PHE A 6 2.15 3.48 1.05
C PHE A 6 1.79 2.61 2.25
N THR A 7 1.04 3.19 3.20
CA THR A 7 0.38 2.44 4.26
C THR A 7 -0.93 3.10 4.64
N GLY A 8 -1.97 2.34 4.97
CA GLY A 8 -3.24 2.95 5.32
C GLY A 8 -4.26 1.98 5.86
N HIS A 9 -5.37 2.56 6.29
CA HIS A 9 -6.52 1.81 6.77
C HIS A 9 -7.11 0.88 5.71
N ARG A 10 -7.69 -0.22 6.19
CA ARG A 10 -8.54 -1.10 5.39
C ARG A 10 -9.94 -0.49 5.27
N CYS A 11 -10.78 -1.10 4.44
CA CYS A 11 -12.13 -0.61 4.12
C CYS A 11 -12.99 -0.32 5.37
N ASP A 12 -12.83 -1.07 6.46
CA ASP A 12 -13.58 -0.93 7.72
C ASP A 12 -13.29 0.39 8.47
N LEU A 13 -12.14 1.00 8.21
CA LEU A 13 -11.72 2.27 8.83
C LEU A 13 -11.55 3.40 7.81
N LEU A 14 -12.04 3.19 6.58
CA LEU A 14 -12.14 4.19 5.51
C LEU A 14 -13.62 4.46 5.22
N TYR A 15 -14.05 4.27 3.97
CA TYR A 15 -15.37 4.65 3.46
C TYR A 15 -16.24 3.42 3.13
N GLY A 16 -15.91 2.26 3.71
CA GLY A 16 -16.56 0.99 3.42
C GLY A 16 -15.90 0.22 2.28
N TRP A 17 -16.52 -0.92 1.93
CA TRP A 17 -15.97 -1.90 0.99
C TRP A 17 -16.23 -1.58 -0.49
N ASN A 18 -17.19 -0.70 -0.79
CA ASN A 18 -17.40 -0.23 -2.14
C ASN A 18 -16.36 0.85 -2.48
N ILE A 19 -15.34 0.49 -3.25
CA ILE A 19 -14.27 1.43 -3.60
C ILE A 19 -14.64 2.44 -4.70
N ASP A 20 -15.79 2.28 -5.35
CA ASP A 20 -16.20 3.08 -6.51
C ASP A 20 -16.96 4.37 -6.12
N ILE A 21 -17.16 4.58 -4.81
CA ILE A 21 -17.80 5.79 -4.27
C ILE A 21 -16.92 7.03 -4.37
N LYS A 22 -17.54 8.20 -4.16
CA LYS A 22 -16.92 9.51 -4.35
C LYS A 22 -15.70 9.73 -3.47
N GLU A 23 -15.74 9.29 -2.22
CA GLU A 23 -14.69 9.49 -1.22
C GLU A 23 -13.37 8.84 -1.64
N TYR A 24 -13.42 7.63 -2.20
CA TYR A 24 -12.23 6.96 -2.71
C TYR A 24 -11.68 7.63 -3.98
N LYS A 25 -12.54 8.23 -4.82
CA LYS A 25 -12.10 9.03 -5.98
C LYS A 25 -11.37 10.29 -5.52
N ILE A 26 -11.88 10.98 -4.49
CA ILE A 26 -11.21 12.13 -3.88
C ILE A 26 -9.86 11.69 -3.28
N LEU A 27 -9.84 10.58 -2.54
CA LEU A 27 -8.61 10.03 -1.98
C LEU A 27 -7.56 9.74 -3.07
N ALA A 28 -7.95 9.17 -4.20
CA ALA A 28 -7.07 8.95 -5.35
C ALA A 28 -6.49 10.27 -5.89
N GLN A 29 -7.29 11.34 -5.98
CA GLN A 29 -6.82 12.66 -6.42
C GLN A 29 -5.81 13.26 -5.45
N ILE A 30 -6.04 13.14 -4.13
CA ILE A 30 -5.10 13.60 -3.10
C ILE A 30 -3.78 12.82 -3.18
N ILE A 31 -3.84 11.49 -3.29
CA ILE A 31 -2.65 10.65 -3.50
C ILE A 31 -1.91 11.11 -4.77
N ALA A 32 -2.63 11.31 -5.88
CA ALA A 32 -2.04 11.72 -7.14
C ALA A 32 -1.33 13.07 -7.04
N LYS A 33 -1.91 14.05 -6.34
CA LYS A 33 -1.28 15.35 -6.08
C LYS A 33 0.06 15.20 -5.37
N HIS A 34 0.10 14.47 -4.25
CA HIS A 34 1.35 14.25 -3.51
C HIS A 34 2.38 13.45 -4.33
N CYS A 35 1.94 12.44 -5.07
CA CYS A 35 2.84 11.66 -5.92
C CYS A 35 3.47 12.52 -7.03
N ARG A 36 2.70 13.40 -7.68
CA ARG A 36 3.23 14.35 -8.67
C ARG A 36 4.30 15.26 -8.07
N GLU A 37 4.07 15.76 -6.86
CA GLU A 37 5.07 16.59 -6.17
C GLU A 37 6.34 15.81 -5.85
N LEU A 38 6.21 14.58 -5.36
CA LEU A 38 7.35 13.70 -5.09
C LEU A 38 8.13 13.38 -6.37
N ILE A 39 7.46 13.08 -7.48
CA ILE A 39 8.09 12.82 -8.78
C ILE A 39 8.85 14.06 -9.25
N LYS A 40 8.17 15.22 -9.36
CA LYS A 40 8.74 16.45 -9.95
C LYS A 40 9.81 17.11 -9.08
N LYS A 41 9.62 17.13 -7.75
CA LYS A 41 10.47 17.90 -6.82
C LYS A 41 11.50 17.05 -6.10
N LYS A 42 11.29 15.73 -6.02
CA LYS A 42 12.16 14.80 -5.26
C LYS A 42 12.69 13.64 -6.09
N ASN A 43 12.44 13.63 -7.41
CA ASN A 43 12.89 12.59 -8.33
C ASN A 43 12.48 11.18 -7.87
N VAL A 44 11.29 11.06 -7.28
CA VAL A 44 10.72 9.76 -6.93
C VAL A 44 10.31 9.03 -8.20
N SER A 45 10.79 7.80 -8.36
CA SER A 45 10.52 6.98 -9.55
C SER A 45 10.08 5.55 -9.24
N LYS A 46 10.27 5.06 -8.00
CA LYS A 46 9.80 3.73 -7.58
C LYS A 46 8.78 3.88 -6.45
N PHE A 47 7.62 3.23 -6.62
CA PHE A 47 6.49 3.28 -5.70
C PHE A 47 6.14 1.88 -5.22
N TYR A 48 6.18 1.65 -3.92
CA TYR A 48 5.88 0.36 -3.30
C TYR A 48 4.47 0.37 -2.70
N THR A 49 3.61 -0.52 -3.16
CA THR A 49 2.24 -0.70 -2.67
C THR A 49 2.06 -2.12 -2.14
N GLY A 50 1.13 -2.31 -1.20
CA GLY A 50 1.04 -3.56 -0.46
C GLY A 50 -0.05 -4.54 -0.87
N GLY A 51 -0.87 -4.20 -1.87
CA GLY A 51 -1.92 -5.09 -2.37
C GLY A 51 -3.11 -5.32 -1.45
N ALA A 52 -3.20 -4.59 -0.32
CA ALA A 52 -4.35 -4.62 0.57
C ALA A 52 -5.64 -4.04 -0.06
N LEU A 53 -6.79 -4.61 0.29
CA LEU A 53 -8.08 -3.92 0.12
C LEU A 53 -8.13 -2.63 0.96
N GLY A 54 -8.70 -1.57 0.38
CA GLY A 54 -8.71 -0.23 0.96
C GLY A 54 -7.60 0.64 0.38
N PHE A 55 -6.83 1.32 1.25
CA PHE A 55 -5.86 2.33 0.81
C PHE A 55 -4.81 1.82 -0.18
N ASP A 56 -4.20 0.65 0.04
CA ASP A 56 -3.17 0.14 -0.88
C ASP A 56 -3.74 -0.09 -2.29
N THR A 57 -5.01 -0.52 -2.40
CA THR A 57 -5.69 -0.69 -3.70
C THR A 57 -5.82 0.65 -4.42
N VAL A 58 -6.26 1.70 -3.71
CA VAL A 58 -6.40 3.05 -4.29
C VAL A 58 -5.04 3.61 -4.68
N ALA A 59 -4.03 3.45 -3.82
CA ALA A 59 -2.66 3.87 -4.11
C ALA A 59 -2.10 3.17 -5.36
N PHE A 60 -2.25 1.86 -5.48
CA PHE A 60 -1.81 1.10 -6.65
C PHE A 60 -2.42 1.64 -7.94
N TRP A 61 -3.75 1.76 -8.00
CA TRP A 61 -4.41 2.22 -9.21
C TRP A 61 -4.10 3.69 -9.52
N THR A 62 -3.85 4.50 -8.50
CA THR A 62 -3.39 5.88 -8.67
C THR A 62 -2.01 5.94 -9.31
N ILE A 63 -1.04 5.15 -8.83
CA ILE A 63 0.29 5.10 -9.46
C ILE A 63 0.21 4.55 -10.88
N ASN A 64 -0.57 3.48 -11.09
CA ASN A 64 -0.76 2.92 -12.43
C ASN A 64 -1.35 3.96 -13.41
N TYR A 65 -2.29 4.78 -12.94
CA TYR A 65 -2.84 5.90 -13.73
C TYR A 65 -1.77 6.97 -14.03
N LEU A 66 -0.96 7.34 -13.04
CA LEU A 66 0.08 8.36 -13.19
C LEU A 66 1.17 7.98 -14.19
N LYS A 67 1.36 6.69 -14.50
CA LYS A 67 2.28 6.25 -15.56
C LYS A 67 1.95 6.84 -16.93
N LYS A 68 0.70 7.25 -17.18
CA LYS A 68 0.31 7.98 -18.40
C LYS A 68 0.97 9.36 -18.50
N GLU A 69 1.20 10.01 -17.36
CA GLU A 69 1.87 11.32 -17.26
C GLU A 69 3.38 11.16 -17.04
N PHE A 70 3.81 10.10 -16.32
CA PHE A 70 5.21 9.82 -16.02
C PHE A 70 5.57 8.37 -16.37
N PRO A 71 5.86 8.05 -17.64
CA PRO A 71 6.10 6.67 -18.09
C PRO A 71 7.28 5.96 -17.41
N ASN A 72 8.22 6.73 -16.85
CA ASN A 72 9.43 6.21 -16.21
C ASN A 72 9.23 5.78 -14.75
N ILE A 73 8.07 6.04 -14.13
CA ILE A 73 7.81 5.57 -12.77
C ILE A 73 7.47 4.08 -12.76
N LYS A 74 7.78 3.40 -11.65
CA LYS A 74 7.55 1.98 -11.43
C LYS A 74 6.59 1.77 -10.28
N ASN A 75 5.55 0.97 -10.51
CA ASN A 75 4.60 0.52 -9.52
C ASN A 75 4.94 -0.91 -9.09
N VAL A 76 5.44 -1.05 -7.86
CA VAL A 76 5.92 -2.30 -7.28
C VAL A 76 4.87 -2.82 -6.32
N LEU A 77 4.37 -4.02 -6.58
CA LEU A 77 3.39 -4.68 -5.74
C LEU A 77 4.09 -5.63 -4.76
N CYS A 78 4.11 -5.26 -3.48
CA CYS A 78 4.69 -6.04 -2.40
C CYS A 78 3.62 -6.93 -1.76
N ILE A 79 3.73 -8.22 -2.00
CA ILE A 79 2.81 -9.24 -1.49
C ILE A 79 3.49 -9.94 -0.32
N PRO A 80 2.80 -10.13 0.83
CA PRO A 80 3.43 -10.75 1.98
C PRO A 80 3.83 -12.20 1.69
N PHE A 81 2.99 -12.96 1.00
CA PHE A 81 3.22 -14.35 0.61
C PHE A 81 2.30 -14.77 -0.55
N GLU A 82 2.63 -15.90 -1.18
CA GLU A 82 1.84 -16.47 -2.27
C GLU A 82 0.48 -17.01 -1.77
N GLY A 83 -0.60 -16.72 -2.50
CA GLY A 83 -1.95 -17.03 -2.02
C GLY A 83 -2.50 -16.04 -0.97
N TYR A 84 -1.92 -14.85 -0.84
CA TYR A 84 -2.38 -13.79 0.07
C TYR A 84 -3.90 -13.50 0.00
N ASN A 85 -4.51 -13.63 -1.17
CA ASN A 85 -5.94 -13.38 -1.41
C ASN A 85 -6.82 -14.64 -1.30
N LYS A 86 -6.32 -15.79 -0.86
CA LYS A 86 -7.07 -17.07 -0.86
C LYS A 86 -8.39 -17.04 -0.09
N ASN A 87 -8.46 -16.25 0.98
CA ASN A 87 -9.64 -16.14 1.84
C ASN A 87 -10.59 -15.00 1.41
N TRP A 88 -10.35 -14.36 0.27
CA TRP A 88 -11.25 -13.32 -0.24
C TRP A 88 -12.44 -14.00 -0.92
N TYR A 89 -13.64 -13.52 -0.65
CA TYR A 89 -14.89 -14.07 -1.17
C TYR A 89 -15.56 -13.16 -2.21
N ASN A 90 -15.23 -11.87 -2.21
CA ASN A 90 -15.77 -10.92 -3.18
C ASN A 90 -15.06 -11.07 -4.53
N LYS A 91 -15.80 -11.48 -5.56
CA LYS A 91 -15.26 -11.69 -6.92
C LYS A 91 -14.63 -10.43 -7.52
N ALA A 92 -15.27 -9.27 -7.35
CA ALA A 92 -14.75 -8.01 -7.88
C ALA A 92 -13.41 -7.62 -7.23
N ASP A 93 -13.24 -7.90 -5.94
CA ASP A 93 -11.99 -7.67 -5.21
C ASP A 93 -10.87 -8.63 -5.67
N ILE A 94 -11.19 -9.91 -5.88
CA ILE A 94 -10.26 -10.91 -6.42
C ILE A 94 -9.80 -10.51 -7.82
N GLU A 95 -10.75 -10.20 -8.71
CA GLU A 95 -10.46 -9.77 -10.08
C GLU A 95 -9.61 -8.50 -10.09
N ARG A 96 -9.92 -7.53 -9.21
CA ARG A 96 -9.13 -6.32 -9.08
C ARG A 96 -7.69 -6.64 -8.68
N PHE A 97 -7.48 -7.52 -7.72
CA PHE A 97 -6.14 -7.94 -7.31
C PHE A 97 -5.39 -8.68 -8.42
N HIS A 98 -6.05 -9.58 -9.16
CA HIS A 98 -5.44 -10.25 -10.32
C HIS A 98 -5.05 -9.25 -11.41
N ARG A 99 -5.88 -8.22 -11.67
CA ARG A 99 -5.48 -7.13 -12.56
C ARG A 99 -4.29 -6.34 -12.02
N MET A 100 -4.18 -6.16 -10.71
CA MET A 100 -2.99 -5.53 -10.12
C MET A 100 -1.73 -6.36 -10.38
N LEU A 101 -1.80 -7.70 -10.23
CA LEU A 101 -0.70 -8.60 -10.58
C LEU A 101 -0.30 -8.45 -12.06
N SER A 102 -1.28 -8.38 -12.98
CA SER A 102 -0.97 -8.33 -14.42
C SER A 102 -0.38 -7.01 -14.91
N VAL A 103 -0.56 -5.90 -14.17
CA VAL A 103 -0.13 -4.56 -14.62
C VAL A 103 0.97 -3.93 -13.74
N ALA A 104 1.33 -4.57 -12.62
CA ALA A 104 2.46 -4.14 -11.81
C ALA A 104 3.75 -4.20 -12.63
N ASP A 105 4.65 -3.23 -12.43
CA ASP A 105 5.96 -3.26 -13.09
C ASP A 105 6.89 -4.31 -12.47
N GLU A 106 6.67 -4.61 -11.19
CA GLU A 106 7.41 -5.58 -10.41
C GLU A 106 6.50 -6.15 -9.31
N ILE A 107 6.61 -7.46 -9.07
CA ILE A 107 5.91 -8.14 -7.97
C ILE A 107 6.97 -8.71 -7.05
N ILE A 108 6.90 -8.34 -5.77
CA ILE A 108 7.82 -8.83 -4.74
C ILE A 108 7.02 -9.68 -3.75
N TYR A 109 7.41 -10.94 -3.61
CA TYR A 109 6.95 -11.81 -2.53
C TYR A 109 7.88 -11.64 -1.32
N VAL A 110 7.46 -10.84 -0.35
CA VAL A 110 8.35 -10.36 0.72
C VAL A 110 8.87 -11.50 1.61
N ASN A 111 8.09 -12.55 1.83
CA ASN A 111 8.54 -13.74 2.56
C ASN A 111 9.70 -14.51 1.87
N LYS A 112 10.05 -14.16 0.63
CA LYS A 112 11.18 -14.74 -0.11
C LYS A 112 12.39 -13.79 -0.15
N MET A 113 12.31 -12.61 0.47
CA MET A 113 13.37 -11.60 0.43
C MET A 113 14.37 -11.74 1.60
N PRO A 114 15.68 -11.51 1.38
CA PRO A 114 16.70 -11.54 2.43
C PRO A 114 16.37 -10.65 3.63
N GLY A 115 16.42 -11.21 4.84
CA GLY A 115 16.08 -10.53 6.10
C GLY A 115 14.58 -10.44 6.39
N TYR A 116 13.73 -10.82 5.44
CA TYR A 116 12.27 -10.75 5.51
C TYR A 116 11.59 -12.12 5.40
N GLU A 117 12.38 -13.18 5.33
CA GLU A 117 11.92 -14.55 5.22
C GLU A 117 11.00 -14.92 6.38
N THR A 118 9.99 -15.71 6.08
CA THR A 118 9.11 -16.32 7.07
C THR A 118 8.87 -17.76 6.69
N VAL A 119 9.05 -18.66 7.66
CA VAL A 119 8.67 -20.06 7.49
C VAL A 119 7.15 -20.12 7.48
N ILE A 120 6.57 -20.53 6.35
CA ILE A 120 5.16 -20.87 6.26
C ILE A 120 5.12 -22.38 6.45
N VAL A 121 4.57 -22.82 7.60
CA VAL A 121 4.48 -24.25 7.92
C VAL A 121 3.52 -24.96 6.97
N ASP A 122 2.43 -24.28 6.60
CA ASP A 122 1.44 -24.74 5.64
C ASP A 122 0.85 -23.54 4.86
N SER A 123 1.20 -23.43 3.58
CA SER A 123 0.68 -22.35 2.71
C SER A 123 -0.83 -22.46 2.47
N GLU A 124 -1.38 -23.66 2.56
CA GLU A 124 -2.81 -23.91 2.45
C GLU A 124 -3.55 -23.54 3.73
N ASN A 125 -2.91 -23.63 4.90
CA ASN A 125 -3.52 -23.36 6.21
C ASN A 125 -2.83 -22.27 7.05
N VAL A 126 -2.34 -21.20 6.42
CA VAL A 126 -1.83 -20.00 7.13
C VAL A 126 -2.81 -19.50 8.20
N THR A 127 -2.36 -19.50 9.45
CA THR A 127 -3.13 -18.98 10.60
C THR A 127 -3.22 -17.45 10.56
N LYS A 128 -4.16 -16.89 11.34
CA LYS A 128 -4.30 -15.43 11.48
C LYS A 128 -3.05 -14.77 12.09
N GLU A 129 -2.41 -15.45 13.03
CA GLU A 129 -1.16 -15.00 13.69
C GLU A 129 -0.04 -14.84 12.65
N GLU A 130 0.22 -15.91 11.90
CA GLU A 130 1.24 -15.94 10.84
C GLU A 130 0.95 -14.90 9.76
N ALA A 131 -0.31 -14.78 9.33
CA ALA A 131 -0.72 -13.76 8.35
C ALA A 131 -0.45 -12.34 8.86
N ASN A 132 -0.69 -12.06 10.14
CA ASN A 132 -0.40 -10.75 10.73
C ASN A 132 1.10 -10.45 10.77
N VAL A 133 1.92 -11.44 11.14
CA VAL A 133 3.39 -11.31 11.13
C VAL A 133 3.90 -11.03 9.72
N MET A 134 3.40 -11.78 8.72
CA MET A 134 3.80 -11.58 7.32
C MET A 134 3.34 -10.21 6.78
N LEU A 135 2.15 -9.74 7.15
CA LEU A 135 1.67 -8.39 6.83
C LEU A 135 2.55 -7.30 7.44
N GLU A 136 2.95 -7.48 8.71
CA GLU A 136 3.85 -6.55 9.39
C GLU A 136 5.24 -6.52 8.74
N ARG A 137 5.82 -7.70 8.43
CA ARG A 137 7.10 -7.81 7.71
C ARG A 137 7.04 -7.20 6.32
N ARG A 138 5.96 -7.42 5.57
CA ARG A 138 5.71 -6.75 4.29
C ARG A 138 5.72 -5.24 4.43
N ASN A 139 5.08 -4.69 5.45
CA ASN A 139 5.10 -3.26 5.69
C ASN A 139 6.50 -2.75 6.04
N HIS A 140 7.25 -3.45 6.90
CA HIS A 140 8.62 -3.07 7.22
C HIS A 140 9.54 -3.08 6.00
N PHE A 141 9.43 -4.10 5.14
CA PHE A 141 10.15 -4.16 3.86
C PHE A 141 9.88 -2.92 3.01
N MET A 142 8.60 -2.59 2.80
CA MET A 142 8.21 -1.40 2.03
C MET A 142 8.72 -0.09 2.65
N ILE A 143 8.86 -0.03 3.97
CA ILE A 143 9.43 1.15 4.66
C ILE A 143 10.94 1.18 4.47
N ASP A 144 11.64 0.06 4.61
CA ASP A 144 13.09 -0.01 4.47
C ASP A 144 13.54 0.34 3.04
N GLU A 145 12.80 -0.12 2.04
CA GLU A 145 13.02 0.14 0.60
C GLU A 145 12.64 1.56 0.13
N SER A 146 11.96 2.35 0.96
CA SER A 146 11.49 3.69 0.58
C SER A 146 12.16 4.81 1.38
N TYR A 147 12.15 6.03 0.84
CA TYR A 147 12.57 7.23 1.58
C TYR A 147 11.36 8.03 2.06
N HIS A 148 10.30 8.05 1.25
CA HIS A 148 9.03 8.70 1.53
C HIS A 148 7.94 7.69 1.90
N LEU A 149 7.05 8.08 2.80
CA LEU A 149 5.83 7.34 3.12
C LEU A 149 4.62 8.25 2.90
N ILE A 150 3.67 7.83 2.08
CA ILE A 150 2.32 8.43 2.09
C ILE A 150 1.43 7.50 2.91
N SER A 151 0.92 8.01 4.03
CA SER A 151 0.01 7.27 4.90
C SER A 151 -1.42 7.78 4.81
N CYS A 152 -2.41 6.89 4.96
CA CYS A 152 -3.80 7.26 5.18
C CYS A 152 -4.25 6.79 6.57
N TRP A 153 -4.18 7.72 7.53
CA TRP A 153 -4.38 7.42 8.95
C TRP A 153 -5.10 8.55 9.68
N ASN A 154 -6.11 8.19 10.47
CA ASN A 154 -7.02 9.09 11.19
C ASN A 154 -6.63 9.33 12.66
N GLY A 155 -5.39 9.05 13.05
CA GLY A 155 -4.91 9.24 14.43
C GLY A 155 -5.21 8.09 15.40
N ILE A 156 -5.95 7.05 14.99
CA ILE A 156 -6.22 5.88 15.85
C ILE A 156 -4.92 5.12 16.11
N LYS A 157 -4.41 5.15 17.34
CA LYS A 157 -3.17 4.48 17.78
C LYS A 157 -3.33 2.97 18.02
N LYS A 158 -4.22 2.33 17.25
CA LYS A 158 -4.50 0.89 17.31
C LYS A 158 -4.42 0.36 15.87
N ARG A 159 -3.87 -0.85 15.69
CA ARG A 159 -3.75 -1.62 14.42
C ARG A 159 -2.50 -1.37 13.58
N GLY A 160 -2.40 -2.12 12.47
CA GLY A 160 -1.22 -2.20 11.60
C GLY A 160 -0.74 -0.86 11.06
N THR A 161 -1.64 0.03 10.62
CA THR A 161 -1.27 1.35 10.08
C THR A 161 -0.46 2.19 11.07
N PHE A 162 -0.89 2.23 12.34
CA PHE A 162 -0.16 2.95 13.38
C PHE A 162 1.22 2.34 13.64
N LYS A 163 1.32 1.01 13.70
CA LYS A 163 2.62 0.31 13.83
C LYS A 163 3.57 0.67 12.69
N THR A 164 3.08 0.67 11.45
CA THR A 164 3.89 1.00 10.28
C THR A 164 4.34 2.47 10.29
N ILE A 165 3.48 3.41 10.68
CA ILE A 165 3.86 4.81 10.85
C ILE A 165 4.94 4.94 11.93
N LYS A 166 4.79 4.30 13.08
CA LYS A 166 5.80 4.32 14.15
C LYS A 166 7.14 3.76 13.69
N TYR A 167 7.12 2.67 12.93
CA TYR A 167 8.32 2.09 12.35
C TYR A 167 8.99 3.06 11.37
N ALA A 168 8.22 3.74 10.52
CA ALA A 168 8.72 4.74 9.58
C ALA A 168 9.31 5.98 10.29
N GLU A 169 8.70 6.43 11.39
CA GLU A 169 9.26 7.50 12.24
C GLU A 169 10.63 7.08 12.80
N ASN A 170 10.73 5.87 13.35
CA ASN A 170 11.98 5.34 13.89
C ASN A 170 13.06 5.21 12.80
N LYS A 171 12.67 4.86 11.57
CA LYS A 171 13.54 4.82 10.39
C LYS A 171 13.74 6.20 9.73
N LYS A 172 13.27 7.28 10.37
CA LYS A 172 13.43 8.69 9.96
C LYS A 172 12.94 8.97 8.52
N LYS A 173 11.89 8.27 8.09
CA LYS A 173 11.29 8.46 6.76
C LYS A 173 10.56 9.80 6.68
N LYS A 174 10.40 10.33 5.46
CA LYS A 174 9.60 11.54 5.23
C LYS A 174 8.13 11.15 5.04
N ILE A 175 7.33 11.39 6.07
CA ILE A 175 5.93 10.96 6.13
C ILE A 175 5.00 12.09 5.69
N ILE A 176 4.09 11.79 4.77
CA ILE A 176 2.95 12.63 4.38
C ILE A 176 1.69 11.88 4.81
N ASN A 177 0.97 12.40 5.79
CA ASN A 177 -0.27 11.76 6.26
C ASN A 177 -1.51 12.43 5.65
N ILE A 178 -2.41 11.60 5.13
CA ILE A 178 -3.75 11.95 4.69
C ILE A 178 -4.72 11.48 5.77
N ASN A 179 -5.46 12.41 6.39
CA ASN A 179 -6.51 12.02 7.32
C ASN A 179 -7.79 11.65 6.53
N PRO A 180 -8.25 10.39 6.55
CA PRO A 180 -9.42 10.00 5.76
C PRO A 180 -10.71 10.70 6.21
N LYS A 181 -10.78 11.23 7.44
CA LYS A 181 -11.94 11.99 7.92
C LYS A 181 -12.03 13.40 7.33
N GLU A 182 -10.96 13.87 6.72
CA GLU A 182 -10.81 15.25 6.26
C GLU A 182 -10.65 15.32 4.73
N VAL A 183 -10.99 14.27 3.97
CA VAL A 183 -10.77 14.25 2.52
C VAL A 183 -11.44 15.40 1.78
N TYR A 184 -12.57 15.90 2.29
CA TYR A 184 -13.26 17.08 1.75
C TYR A 184 -12.55 18.41 2.08
N ALA A 185 -11.58 18.44 3.00
CA ALA A 185 -10.78 19.63 3.29
C ALA A 185 -9.60 19.80 2.31
N TYR A 186 -9.36 18.82 1.42
CA TYR A 186 -8.29 18.86 0.42
C TYR A 186 -8.76 19.30 -0.98
N ILE A 187 -10.07 19.50 -1.16
CA ILE A 187 -10.72 20.03 -2.37
C ILE A 187 -11.06 21.50 -2.17
#